data_AF-A0AAV1LQR7-F1
#
_entry.id   AF-A0AAV1LQR7-F1
#
_cell.length_a   1.000
_cell.length_b   1.000
_cell.length_c   1.000
_cell.angle_alpha   90.00
_cell.angle_beta   90.00
_cell.angle_gamma   90.00
#
_symmetry.space_group_name_H-M   'P 1'
#
loop_
_entity.id
_entity.type
_entity.pdbx_description
1 polymer ?
#
loop_
_entity_poly.entity_id
_entity_poly.type
_entity_poly.pdbx_seq_one_letter_code
_entity_poly.pdbx_strand_id
1 'polypeptide(L)'
;MDNLTLSWGCCSLDGESKQFKKCNTCVKAFHLECLGTCQSRAGDATGCWICPTCINSNTKTINKDNTPVRFNPNVTIRTQKRQTSNSPPEAVDLEAPITRSDLRAIVEDITERKFETLLVQLTNTLRSIMTSELGTMRNEIKDLRESITFVSDQYEEMIKENKKTSETVRELRSENELMKSTIKDLSFRLNNFEQNARSNNIEIQCVPEKKEENLTNIVSKLSNVIDFPISPEKIVHCTRIAKINRDNLARPRSIIVQLATPRDRDCFLAAAIKFNKPRPVSEKLNTTHLGYSGEKKPEFVVEHLSPGNKALHAATRLAAKKNGYKHVWIRHGRIFVRKTDNSDFIVIRDMDSLSKVK
;
A
#
# COMPACT_ATOMS: atom_id res chain seq x y z
N MET A 1 -5.45 31.62 -5.43
CA MET A 1 -6.06 31.28 -4.13
C MET A 1 -5.02 30.49 -3.37
N ASP A 2 -4.56 31.06 -2.27
CA ASP A 2 -3.30 30.74 -1.61
C ASP A 2 -3.24 29.29 -1.11
N ASN A 3 -2.16 28.58 -1.47
CA ASN A 3 -1.80 27.29 -0.89
C ASN A 3 -1.42 27.53 0.58
N LEU A 4 -2.40 27.43 1.48
CA LEU A 4 -2.13 27.35 2.92
C LEU A 4 -1.33 26.08 3.20
N THR A 5 -0.04 26.24 3.46
CA THR A 5 0.85 25.19 3.98
C THR A 5 0.37 24.79 5.37
N LEU A 6 -0.26 23.62 5.48
CA LEU A 6 -0.71 23.05 6.75
C LEU A 6 0.50 22.52 7.53
N SER A 7 0.68 22.95 8.78
CA SER A 7 1.68 22.36 9.68
C SER A 7 1.09 21.12 10.37
N TRP A 8 1.71 19.96 10.14
CA TRP A 8 1.30 18.69 10.72
C TRP A 8 1.88 18.45 12.12
N GLY A 9 1.05 17.91 13.02
CA GLY A 9 1.42 17.56 14.39
C GLY A 9 1.49 16.06 14.69
N CYS A 10 1.11 15.20 13.74
CA CYS A 10 1.04 13.74 13.92
C CYS A 10 2.14 12.95 13.19
N CYS A 11 2.54 13.37 11.99
CA CYS A 11 3.60 12.74 11.21
C CYS A 11 4.23 13.78 10.25
N SER A 12 5.41 13.44 9.71
CA SER A 12 6.16 14.28 8.77
C SER A 12 5.80 14.03 7.30
N LEU A 13 4.80 13.19 7.04
CA LEU A 13 4.37 12.81 5.69
C LEU A 13 3.17 13.66 5.27
N ASP A 14 3.31 14.40 4.19
CA ASP A 14 2.18 15.04 3.49
C ASP A 14 1.37 13.95 2.79
N GLY A 15 0.50 13.28 3.55
CA GLY A 15 -0.39 12.24 3.02
C GLY A 15 -1.58 12.85 2.29
N GLU A 16 -2.00 12.24 1.17
CA GLU A 16 -3.19 12.58 0.37
C GLU A 16 -4.55 12.40 1.11
N SER A 17 -4.51 12.20 2.43
CA SER A 17 -5.65 11.98 3.31
C SER A 17 -6.52 13.24 3.42
N LYS A 18 -7.67 13.23 2.74
CA LYS A 18 -8.64 14.35 2.65
C LYS A 18 -9.35 14.71 3.97
N GLN A 19 -9.12 13.98 5.07
CA GLN A 19 -9.81 14.20 6.35
C GLN A 19 -8.80 14.39 7.50
N PHE A 20 -8.84 15.57 8.13
CA PHE A 20 -7.97 15.96 9.23
C PHE A 20 -8.73 16.82 10.26
N LYS A 21 -8.27 16.85 11.51
CA LYS A 21 -8.72 17.80 12.55
C LYS A 21 -7.63 18.83 12.86
N LYS A 22 -8.02 20.08 13.12
CA LYS A 22 -7.12 21.15 13.58
C LYS A 22 -7.28 21.36 15.08
N CYS A 23 -6.17 21.39 15.80
CA CYS A 23 -6.18 21.68 17.23
C CYS A 23 -6.43 23.18 17.45
N ASN A 24 -7.38 23.52 18.34
CA ASN A 24 -7.69 24.92 18.64
C ASN A 24 -6.59 25.63 19.46
N THR A 25 -5.70 24.88 20.10
CA THR A 25 -4.62 25.45 20.94
C THR A 25 -3.33 25.66 20.16
N CYS A 26 -2.85 24.66 19.42
CA CYS A 26 -1.58 24.76 18.70
C CYS A 26 -1.72 24.98 17.18
N VAL A 27 -2.96 25.00 16.66
CA VAL A 27 -3.30 25.26 15.24
C VAL A 27 -2.78 24.18 14.26
N LYS A 28 -2.02 23.19 14.74
CA LYS A 28 -1.51 22.07 13.93
C LYS A 28 -2.63 21.14 13.46
N ALA A 29 -2.44 20.55 12.29
CA ALA A 29 -3.33 19.56 11.68
C ALA A 29 -2.93 18.13 12.06
N PHE A 30 -3.92 17.27 12.24
CA PHE A 30 -3.76 15.86 12.61
C PHE A 30 -4.64 15.00 11.70
N HIS A 31 -4.05 14.02 11.02
CA HIS A 31 -4.77 13.02 10.23
C HIS A 31 -5.69 12.20 11.14
N LEU A 32 -6.92 11.90 10.69
CA LEU A 32 -7.81 11.03 11.47
C LEU A 32 -7.22 9.63 11.69
N GLU A 33 -6.53 9.08 10.69
CA GLU A 33 -5.87 7.78 10.77
C GLU A 33 -4.77 7.75 11.85
N CYS A 34 -4.00 8.83 11.97
CA CYS A 34 -2.96 8.96 13.00
C CYS A 34 -3.52 9.15 14.42
N LEU A 35 -4.79 9.56 14.56
CA LEU A 35 -5.44 9.73 15.86
C LEU A 35 -5.99 8.43 16.43
N GLY A 36 -5.94 7.32 15.68
CA GLY A 36 -6.22 5.97 16.18
C GLY A 36 -7.61 5.78 16.81
N THR A 37 -8.62 6.55 16.39
CA THR A 37 -9.94 6.49 17.04
C THR A 37 -10.77 5.31 16.52
N CYS A 38 -10.90 4.27 17.35
CA CYS A 38 -12.17 3.55 17.48
C CYS A 38 -13.28 4.58 17.75
N GLN A 39 -14.44 4.39 17.14
CA GLN A 39 -15.60 5.27 17.26
C GLN A 39 -15.85 5.72 18.70
N SER A 40 -15.57 6.98 19.01
CA SER A 40 -15.98 7.61 20.26
C SER A 40 -16.80 8.86 19.94
N ARG A 41 -18.12 8.64 20.04
CA ARG A 41 -19.17 9.56 20.49
C ARG A 41 -19.36 10.82 19.64
N ALA A 42 -20.40 10.74 18.81
CA ALA A 42 -21.24 11.90 18.53
C ALA A 42 -21.71 12.50 19.87
N GLY A 43 -21.40 13.77 20.09
CA GLY A 43 -21.77 14.49 21.30
C GLY A 43 -20.65 15.39 21.77
N ASP A 44 -20.45 16.50 21.06
CA ASP A 44 -20.26 17.81 21.68
C ASP A 44 -20.37 18.87 20.58
N ALA A 45 -21.50 19.59 20.62
CA ALA A 45 -21.86 20.66 19.70
C ALA A 45 -21.11 21.96 20.00
N THR A 46 -19.79 21.88 20.13
CA THR A 46 -18.90 23.05 20.11
C THR A 46 -17.66 22.70 19.30
N GLY A 47 -17.41 23.41 18.20
CA GLY A 47 -16.39 23.09 17.18
C GLY A 47 -14.92 23.20 17.63
N CYS A 48 -14.60 22.96 18.90
CA CYS A 48 -13.27 23.11 19.48
C CYS A 48 -12.65 21.74 19.81
N TRP A 49 -11.84 21.20 18.88
CA TRP A 49 -11.03 20.01 19.15
C TRP A 49 -9.62 20.40 19.63
N ILE A 50 -9.11 19.76 20.69
CA ILE A 50 -7.77 19.99 21.24
C ILE A 50 -6.96 18.69 21.12
N CYS A 51 -5.69 18.75 20.71
CA CYS A 51 -4.86 17.56 20.54
C CYS A 51 -4.38 17.00 21.89
N PRO A 52 -4.03 15.70 21.98
CA PRO A 52 -3.57 15.06 23.22
C PRO A 52 -2.38 15.78 23.87
N THR A 53 -1.47 16.33 23.06
CA THR A 53 -0.31 17.08 23.54
C THR A 53 -0.74 18.38 24.25
N CYS A 54 -1.74 19.07 23.71
CA CYS A 54 -2.23 20.34 24.27
C CYS A 54 -3.14 20.13 25.48
N ILE A 55 -3.90 19.02 25.52
CA ILE A 55 -4.72 18.62 26.67
C ILE A 55 -3.83 18.39 27.90
N ASN A 56 -2.72 17.65 27.74
CA ASN A 56 -1.81 17.33 28.84
C ASN A 56 -0.94 18.50 29.32
N SER A 57 -0.81 19.56 28.52
CA SER A 57 -0.10 20.78 28.94
C SER A 57 -0.96 21.75 29.76
N ASN A 58 -2.29 21.61 29.74
CA ASN A 58 -3.21 22.47 30.50
C ASN A 58 -3.51 21.97 31.93
N THR A 59 -3.01 20.80 32.33
CA THR A 59 -3.24 20.21 33.66
C THR A 59 -2.11 20.52 34.66
N LYS A 60 -1.51 21.71 34.60
CA LYS A 60 -0.62 22.23 35.66
C LYS A 60 -1.22 23.44 36.37
N THR A 61 -2.35 23.24 37.05
CA THR A 61 -2.63 23.96 38.30
C THR A 61 -2.14 23.10 39.45
N ILE A 62 -0.92 23.38 39.90
CA ILE A 62 -0.43 22.93 41.20
C ILE A 62 -1.27 23.68 42.24
N ASN A 63 -2.24 23.02 42.85
CA ASN A 63 -2.88 23.51 44.07
C ASN A 63 -1.83 23.51 45.19
N LYS A 64 -1.27 24.70 45.49
CA LYS A 64 -0.55 24.97 46.73
C LYS A 64 -1.53 25.56 47.74
N ASP A 65 -2.25 24.70 48.46
CA ASP A 65 -2.91 25.10 49.70
C ASP A 65 -1.97 24.83 50.88
N ASN A 66 -1.14 25.83 51.18
CA ASN A 66 -0.55 26.02 52.51
C ASN A 66 -1.43 27.02 53.26
N THR A 67 -2.34 26.54 54.10
CA THR A 67 -3.08 27.40 55.05
C THR A 67 -2.35 27.43 56.39
N PRO A 68 -1.86 28.60 56.86
CA PRO A 68 -1.22 28.71 58.16
C PRO A 68 -2.28 28.87 59.25
N VAL A 69 -2.09 28.18 60.37
CA VAL A 69 -2.85 28.39 61.61
C VAL A 69 -2.57 29.81 62.11
N ARG A 70 -3.59 30.69 62.09
CA ARG A 70 -3.50 32.01 62.73
C ARG A 70 -3.73 31.87 64.23
N PHE A 71 -2.67 32.06 65.00
CA PHE A 71 -2.71 32.35 66.43
C PHE A 71 -3.21 33.79 66.62
N ASN A 72 -4.19 34.02 67.50
CA ASN A 72 -4.68 35.36 67.83
C ASN A 72 -4.16 35.77 69.23
N PRO A 73 -3.23 36.73 69.36
CA PRO A 73 -2.54 37.02 70.62
C PRO A 73 -3.12 38.24 71.33
N ASN A 74 -4.42 38.26 71.64
CA ASN A 74 -5.02 39.35 72.40
C ASN A 74 -6.11 38.86 73.35
N VAL A 75 -5.70 38.19 74.42
CA VAL A 75 -6.52 38.07 75.64
C VAL A 75 -5.67 38.47 76.83
N THR A 76 -5.84 39.73 77.26
CA THR A 76 -5.24 40.29 78.47
C THR A 76 -6.06 39.94 79.71
N ILE A 77 -5.37 39.42 80.71
CA ILE A 77 -5.86 39.16 82.07
C ILE A 77 -5.93 40.48 82.86
N ARG A 78 -7.05 40.77 83.55
CA ARG A 78 -7.01 41.41 84.89
C ARG A 78 -8.32 41.37 85.69
N THR A 79 -8.22 40.71 86.85
CA THR A 79 -8.66 41.00 88.23
C THR A 79 -9.80 41.97 88.61
N GLN A 80 -10.65 41.41 89.49
CA GLN A 80 -11.22 41.93 90.76
C GLN A 80 -12.38 42.95 90.81
N LYS A 81 -13.55 42.41 91.23
CA LYS A 81 -14.42 42.76 92.37
C LYS A 81 -14.75 44.24 92.66
N ARG A 82 -16.06 44.56 92.67
CA ARG A 82 -16.69 45.48 93.63
C ARG A 82 -18.09 44.99 94.03
N GLN A 83 -18.36 45.10 95.34
CA GLN A 83 -19.65 44.88 96.01
C GLN A 83 -20.50 46.15 95.93
N THR A 84 -21.83 45.98 96.03
CA THR A 84 -22.73 47.00 96.59
C THR A 84 -23.69 46.37 97.58
N SER A 85 -23.82 47.05 98.71
CA SER A 85 -24.60 46.80 99.91
C SER A 85 -25.94 47.55 99.87
N ASN A 86 -27.02 46.93 100.37
CA ASN A 86 -27.91 47.47 101.41
C ASN A 86 -29.12 46.53 101.65
N SER A 87 -29.25 46.08 102.91
CA SER A 87 -30.20 45.14 103.53
C SER A 87 -31.60 45.78 103.80
N PRO A 88 -32.67 45.12 104.34
CA PRO A 88 -32.68 44.22 105.52
C PRO A 88 -33.79 43.09 105.47
N PRO A 89 -34.23 42.46 106.58
CA PRO A 89 -33.73 41.17 107.11
C PRO A 89 -34.82 40.06 107.25
N GLU A 90 -34.39 38.86 107.68
CA GLU A 90 -35.10 37.77 108.43
C GLU A 90 -36.55 37.41 108.04
N ALA A 91 -36.97 36.17 107.79
CA ALA A 91 -36.47 34.85 108.16
C ALA A 91 -37.29 33.75 107.42
N VAL A 92 -36.93 32.49 107.72
CA VAL A 92 -37.75 31.26 107.70
C VAL A 92 -37.86 30.44 106.38
N ASP A 93 -37.30 29.23 106.47
CA ASP A 93 -37.69 27.93 105.91
C ASP A 93 -37.56 27.53 104.42
N LEU A 94 -37.07 26.28 104.28
CA LEU A 94 -37.29 25.23 103.27
C LEU A 94 -36.23 24.97 102.16
N GLU A 95 -35.71 23.75 102.25
CA GLU A 95 -35.08 22.87 101.23
C GLU A 95 -33.67 23.19 100.68
N ALA A 96 -32.80 22.18 100.72
CA ALA A 96 -31.38 22.25 100.37
C ALA A 96 -31.13 22.40 98.85
N PRO A 97 -30.21 23.29 98.40
CA PRO A 97 -29.82 23.37 96.99
C PRO A 97 -28.59 22.51 96.68
N ILE A 98 -28.64 21.84 95.53
CA ILE A 98 -27.56 21.04 94.92
C ILE A 98 -26.26 21.88 94.80
N THR A 99 -25.09 21.28 95.10
CA THR A 99 -23.82 22.02 95.11
C THR A 99 -23.13 22.06 93.73
N ARG A 100 -22.24 23.03 93.52
CA ARG A 100 -21.48 23.24 92.27
C ARG A 100 -20.55 22.06 91.90
N SER A 101 -20.18 21.25 92.89
CA SER A 101 -19.41 20.00 92.75
C SER A 101 -20.25 18.90 92.10
N ASP A 102 -21.49 18.76 92.53
CA ASP A 102 -22.42 17.73 92.04
C ASP A 102 -22.75 17.96 90.56
N LEU A 103 -22.93 19.23 90.15
CA LEU A 103 -23.14 19.60 88.75
C LEU A 103 -21.93 19.26 87.85
N ARG A 104 -20.69 19.35 88.37
CA ARG A 104 -19.48 19.03 87.60
C ARG A 104 -19.31 17.53 87.40
N ALA A 105 -19.56 16.74 88.44
CA ALA A 105 -19.53 15.28 88.37
C ALA A 105 -20.62 14.73 87.41
N ILE A 106 -21.82 15.30 87.46
CA ILE A 106 -22.90 14.96 86.53
C ILE A 106 -22.53 15.31 85.08
N VAL A 107 -21.89 16.47 84.85
CA VAL A 107 -21.43 16.86 83.51
C VAL A 107 -20.31 15.94 83.02
N GLU A 108 -19.32 15.59 83.85
CA GLU A 108 -18.24 14.66 83.50
C GLU A 108 -18.79 13.27 83.13
N ASP A 109 -19.69 12.69 83.94
CA ASP A 109 -20.34 11.40 83.66
C ASP A 109 -21.23 11.44 82.40
N ILE A 110 -21.98 12.53 82.18
CA ILE A 110 -22.74 12.71 80.93
C ILE A 110 -21.80 12.83 79.73
N THR A 111 -20.68 13.56 79.87
CA THR A 111 -19.71 13.70 78.77
C THR A 111 -19.01 12.40 78.44
N GLU A 112 -18.59 11.60 79.42
CA GLU A 112 -17.99 10.27 79.20
C GLU A 112 -18.97 9.32 78.53
N ARG A 113 -20.20 9.19 79.04
CA ARG A 113 -21.22 8.34 78.41
C ARG A 113 -21.55 8.79 76.99
N LYS A 114 -21.62 10.10 76.74
CA LYS A 114 -21.85 10.62 75.37
C LYS A 114 -20.65 10.38 74.47
N PHE A 115 -19.42 10.50 74.97
CA PHE A 115 -18.20 10.24 74.21
C PHE A 115 -18.03 8.76 73.87
N GLU A 116 -18.31 7.85 74.81
CA GLU A 116 -18.36 6.41 74.57
C GLU A 116 -19.42 6.05 73.52
N THR A 117 -20.62 6.63 73.64
CA THR A 117 -21.69 6.42 72.67
C THR A 117 -21.26 6.89 71.27
N LEU A 118 -20.60 8.05 71.17
CA LEU A 118 -20.08 8.59 69.91
C LEU A 118 -18.96 7.73 69.33
N LEU A 119 -18.04 7.22 70.15
CA LEU A 119 -16.96 6.32 69.71
C LEU A 119 -17.51 4.99 69.20
N VAL A 120 -18.50 4.41 69.88
CA VAL A 120 -19.17 3.18 69.44
C VAL A 120 -19.90 3.43 68.12
N GLN A 121 -20.63 4.53 67.99
CA GLN A 121 -21.31 4.91 66.74
C GLN A 121 -20.31 5.13 65.61
N LEU A 122 -19.20 5.85 65.85
CA LEU A 122 -18.14 6.08 64.87
C LEU A 122 -17.46 4.78 64.43
N THR A 123 -17.19 3.87 65.38
CA THR A 123 -16.57 2.57 65.06
C THR A 123 -17.50 1.70 64.24
N ASN A 124 -18.81 1.73 64.54
CA ASN A 124 -19.81 0.98 63.79
C ASN A 124 -20.06 1.57 62.39
N THR A 125 -20.06 2.89 62.23
CA THR A 125 -20.16 3.53 60.91
C THR A 125 -18.91 3.28 60.07
N LEU A 126 -17.71 3.42 60.64
CA LEU A 126 -16.45 3.09 59.95
C LEU A 126 -16.40 1.62 59.55
N ARG A 127 -16.81 0.70 60.44
CA ARG A 127 -16.91 -0.72 60.13
C ARG A 127 -17.90 -0.95 59.00
N SER A 128 -19.10 -0.37 59.07
CA SER A 128 -20.12 -0.50 58.02
C SER A 128 -19.60 -0.05 56.65
N ILE A 129 -19.00 1.15 56.58
CA ILE A 129 -18.42 1.71 55.35
C ILE A 129 -17.28 0.82 54.84
N MET A 130 -16.34 0.41 55.70
CA MET A 130 -15.26 -0.50 55.29
C MET A 130 -15.79 -1.81 54.75
N THR A 131 -16.80 -2.40 55.40
CA THR A 131 -17.34 -3.70 54.98
C THR A 131 -18.09 -3.57 53.66
N SER A 132 -18.80 -2.46 53.42
CA SER A 132 -19.47 -2.22 52.14
C SER A 132 -18.46 -1.96 51.03
N GLU A 133 -17.49 -1.06 51.23
CA GLU A 133 -16.48 -0.71 50.22
C GLU A 133 -15.52 -1.87 49.92
N LEU A 134 -15.12 -2.66 50.92
CA LEU A 134 -14.33 -3.87 50.68
C LEU A 134 -15.17 -4.96 50.00
N GLY A 135 -16.48 -4.99 50.24
CA GLY A 135 -17.42 -5.87 49.57
C GLY A 135 -17.58 -5.51 48.08
N THR A 136 -17.75 -4.23 47.77
CA THR A 136 -17.83 -3.73 46.38
C THR A 136 -16.52 -3.98 45.64
N MET A 137 -15.38 -3.64 46.24
CA MET A 137 -14.05 -3.93 45.66
C MET A 137 -13.84 -5.43 45.39
N ARG A 138 -14.30 -6.30 46.29
CA ARG A 138 -14.18 -7.76 46.09
C ARG A 138 -14.97 -8.22 44.86
N ASN A 139 -16.16 -7.67 44.65
CA ASN A 139 -16.98 -8.00 43.48
C ASN A 139 -16.34 -7.46 42.19
N GLU A 140 -15.85 -6.22 42.18
CA GLU A 140 -15.13 -5.66 41.02
C GLU A 140 -13.88 -6.48 40.66
N ILE A 141 -13.12 -6.94 41.66
CA ILE A 141 -11.95 -7.83 41.44
C ILE A 141 -12.38 -9.17 40.85
N LYS A 142 -13.53 -9.71 41.25
CA LYS A 142 -14.08 -10.95 40.69
C LYS A 142 -14.46 -10.75 39.22
N ASP A 143 -15.19 -9.69 38.91
CA ASP A 143 -15.63 -9.36 37.55
C ASP A 143 -14.43 -9.07 36.63
N LEU A 144 -13.39 -8.40 37.17
CA LEU A 144 -12.12 -8.20 36.47
C LEU A 144 -11.42 -9.53 36.17
N ARG A 145 -11.40 -10.46 37.13
CA ARG A 145 -10.80 -11.79 36.92
C ARG A 145 -11.51 -12.54 35.80
N GLU A 146 -12.84 -12.55 35.80
CA GLU A 146 -13.65 -13.19 34.76
C GLU A 146 -13.40 -12.54 33.38
N SER A 147 -13.31 -11.20 33.34
CA SER A 147 -12.98 -10.45 32.11
C SER A 147 -11.58 -10.78 31.59
N ILE A 148 -10.59 -10.88 32.48
CA ILE A 148 -9.21 -11.22 32.11
C ILE A 148 -9.13 -12.65 31.56
N THR A 149 -9.82 -13.61 32.18
CA THR A 149 -9.85 -14.99 31.66
C THR A 149 -10.48 -15.04 30.28
N PHE A 150 -11.61 -14.35 30.08
CA PHE A 150 -12.26 -14.27 28.76
C PHE A 150 -11.34 -13.65 27.69
N VAL A 151 -10.68 -12.53 28.01
CA VAL A 151 -9.73 -11.88 27.09
C VAL A 151 -8.53 -12.79 26.80
N SER A 152 -8.03 -13.53 27.78
CA SER A 152 -6.92 -14.48 27.60
C SER A 152 -7.32 -15.59 26.62
N ASP A 153 -8.51 -16.17 26.77
CA ASP A 153 -9.01 -17.23 25.90
C ASP A 153 -9.17 -16.73 24.45
N GLN A 154 -9.79 -15.56 24.26
CA GLN A 154 -9.92 -14.92 22.95
C GLN A 154 -8.56 -14.59 22.32
N TYR A 155 -7.58 -14.19 23.14
CA TYR A 155 -6.24 -13.87 22.68
C TYR A 155 -5.48 -15.12 22.22
N GLU A 156 -5.62 -16.24 22.94
CA GLU A 156 -5.05 -17.52 22.52
C GLU A 156 -5.66 -18.02 21.21
N GLU A 157 -6.99 -17.90 21.04
CA GLU A 157 -7.67 -18.23 19.79
C GLU A 157 -7.17 -17.36 18.63
N MET A 158 -7.04 -16.04 18.85
CA MET A 158 -6.50 -15.12 17.85
C MET A 158 -5.05 -15.46 17.47
N ILE A 159 -4.20 -15.84 18.42
CA ILE A 159 -2.84 -16.30 18.12
C ILE A 159 -2.87 -17.54 17.22
N LYS A 160 -3.75 -18.49 17.53
CA LYS A 160 -3.87 -19.73 16.75
C LYS A 160 -4.34 -19.44 15.33
N GLU A 161 -5.35 -18.58 15.16
CA GLU A 161 -5.84 -18.18 13.83
C GLU A 161 -4.77 -17.39 13.06
N ASN A 162 -4.05 -16.49 13.72
CA ASN A 162 -2.97 -15.72 13.08
C ASN A 162 -1.82 -16.62 12.61
N LYS A 163 -1.43 -17.63 13.41
CA LYS A 163 -0.45 -18.64 12.99
C LYS A 163 -0.92 -19.41 11.76
N LYS A 164 -2.15 -19.93 11.79
CA LYS A 164 -2.74 -20.64 10.65
C LYS A 164 -2.80 -19.76 9.40
N THR A 165 -3.21 -18.51 9.55
CA THR A 165 -3.27 -17.55 8.44
C THR A 165 -1.87 -17.27 7.87
N SER A 166 -0.87 -17.09 8.74
CA SER A 166 0.52 -16.88 8.33
C SER A 166 1.07 -18.07 7.54
N GLU A 167 0.76 -19.30 7.98
CA GLU A 167 1.13 -20.54 7.30
C GLU A 167 0.47 -20.61 5.90
N THR A 168 -0.84 -20.42 5.81
CA THR A 168 -1.57 -20.39 4.53
C THR A 168 -1.01 -19.32 3.58
N VAL A 169 -0.72 -18.12 4.07
CA VAL A 169 -0.12 -17.05 3.25
C VAL A 169 1.25 -17.46 2.72
N ARG A 170 2.06 -18.15 3.52
CA ARG A 170 3.37 -18.65 3.09
C ARG A 170 3.23 -19.71 2.00
N GLU A 171 2.32 -20.65 2.17
CA GLU A 171 2.04 -21.71 1.19
C GLU A 171 1.54 -21.12 -0.13
N LEU A 172 0.53 -20.24 -0.07
CA LEU A 172 0.00 -19.56 -1.26
C LEU A 172 1.07 -18.74 -1.99
N ARG A 173 1.99 -18.08 -1.27
CA ARG A 173 3.12 -17.38 -1.91
C ARG A 173 4.06 -18.35 -2.61
N SER A 174 4.37 -19.48 -1.99
CA SER A 174 5.22 -20.52 -2.58
C SER A 174 4.59 -21.10 -3.85
N GLU A 175 3.30 -21.44 -3.81
CA GLU A 175 2.56 -21.94 -4.97
C GLU A 175 2.48 -20.90 -6.09
N ASN A 176 2.28 -19.63 -5.75
CA ASN A 176 2.22 -18.55 -6.73
C ASN A 176 3.55 -18.39 -7.48
N GLU A 177 4.69 -18.44 -6.78
CA GLU A 177 6.01 -18.39 -7.40
C GLU A 177 6.27 -19.62 -8.29
N LEU A 178 5.88 -20.82 -7.84
CA LEU A 178 5.96 -22.02 -8.66
C LEU A 178 5.09 -21.92 -9.92
N MET A 179 3.87 -21.38 -9.78
CA MET A 179 2.93 -21.22 -10.88
C MET A 179 3.43 -20.17 -11.90
N LYS A 180 3.95 -19.03 -11.44
CA LYS A 180 4.61 -18.04 -12.31
C LYS A 180 5.78 -18.65 -13.07
N SER A 181 6.63 -19.43 -12.39
CA SER A 181 7.76 -20.13 -13.02
C SER A 181 7.29 -21.09 -14.10
N THR A 182 6.24 -21.88 -13.81
CA THR A 182 5.65 -22.83 -14.75
C THR A 182 5.04 -22.14 -15.96
N ILE A 183 4.29 -21.05 -15.76
CA ILE A 183 3.72 -20.24 -16.85
C ILE A 183 4.83 -19.67 -17.74
N LYS A 184 5.93 -19.21 -17.15
CA LYS A 184 7.09 -18.70 -17.90
C LYS A 184 7.72 -19.78 -18.77
N ASP A 185 7.97 -20.98 -18.23
CA ASP A 185 8.50 -22.12 -18.98
C ASP A 185 7.56 -22.53 -20.12
N LEU A 186 6.27 -22.71 -19.82
CA LEU A 186 5.27 -23.11 -20.82
C LEU A 186 5.14 -22.08 -21.93
N SER A 187 5.12 -20.78 -21.60
CA SER A 187 5.07 -19.70 -22.58
C SER A 187 6.31 -19.70 -23.47
N PHE A 188 7.49 -19.94 -22.91
CA PHE A 188 8.73 -20.05 -23.67
C PHE A 188 8.72 -21.26 -24.62
N ARG A 189 8.29 -22.43 -24.14
CA ARG A 189 8.16 -23.66 -24.94
C ARG A 189 7.14 -23.51 -26.06
N LEU A 190 5.99 -22.89 -25.78
CA LEU A 190 4.95 -22.59 -26.77
C LEU A 190 5.47 -21.66 -27.86
N ASN A 191 6.16 -20.58 -27.49
CA ASN A 191 6.75 -19.66 -28.46
C ASN A 191 7.81 -20.34 -29.35
N ASN A 192 8.64 -21.22 -28.78
CA ASN A 192 9.60 -22.01 -29.56
C ASN A 192 8.90 -22.97 -30.52
N PHE A 193 7.83 -23.64 -30.08
CA PHE A 193 7.04 -24.51 -30.93
C PHE A 193 6.40 -23.74 -32.09
N GLU A 194 5.79 -22.58 -31.80
CA GLU A 194 5.24 -21.68 -32.80
C GLU A 194 6.29 -21.21 -33.83
N GLN A 195 7.50 -20.89 -33.36
CA GLN A 195 8.58 -20.47 -34.24
C GLN A 195 9.07 -21.63 -35.12
N ASN A 196 9.16 -22.85 -34.55
CA ASN A 196 9.53 -24.05 -35.29
C ASN A 196 8.50 -24.41 -36.37
N ALA A 197 7.21 -24.26 -36.07
CA ALA A 197 6.13 -24.44 -37.05
C ALA A 197 6.21 -23.45 -38.24
N ARG A 198 6.94 -22.34 -38.07
CA ARG A 198 7.19 -21.33 -39.11
C ARG A 198 8.58 -21.46 -39.74
N SER A 199 9.31 -22.55 -39.48
CA SER A 199 10.67 -22.76 -39.98
C SER A 199 10.79 -22.85 -41.50
N ASN A 200 9.71 -23.06 -42.25
CA ASN A 200 9.75 -23.03 -43.72
C ASN A 200 9.18 -21.72 -44.29
N ASN A 201 8.78 -20.79 -43.44
CA ASN A 201 7.96 -19.66 -43.85
C ASN A 201 8.81 -18.42 -44.06
N ILE A 202 8.57 -17.73 -45.17
CA ILE A 202 8.99 -16.35 -45.39
C ILE A 202 7.78 -15.42 -45.30
N GLU A 203 8.02 -14.18 -44.89
CA GLU A 203 7.03 -13.11 -44.89
C GLU A 203 7.48 -12.02 -45.85
N ILE A 204 6.60 -11.68 -46.79
CA ILE A 204 6.80 -10.60 -47.75
C ILE A 204 5.87 -9.45 -47.34
N GLN A 205 6.48 -8.32 -46.98
CA GLN A 205 5.78 -7.16 -46.44
C GLN A 205 5.69 -6.03 -47.47
N CYS A 206 4.63 -5.22 -47.33
CA CYS A 206 4.41 -3.98 -48.09
C CYS A 206 4.14 -4.16 -49.60
N VAL A 207 3.80 -5.37 -50.05
CA VAL A 207 3.35 -5.61 -51.43
C VAL A 207 1.93 -5.06 -51.61
N PRO A 208 1.67 -4.15 -52.57
CA PRO A 208 0.33 -3.60 -52.82
C PRO A 208 -0.73 -4.67 -53.08
N GLU A 209 -1.94 -4.46 -52.57
CA GLU A 209 -3.08 -5.37 -52.76
C GLU A 209 -3.80 -5.06 -54.08
N LYS A 210 -4.15 -6.09 -54.83
CA LYS A 210 -5.00 -6.01 -56.02
C LYS A 210 -6.19 -6.95 -55.85
N LYS A 211 -7.35 -6.57 -56.40
CA LYS A 211 -8.48 -7.49 -56.53
C LYS A 211 -8.04 -8.66 -57.41
N GLU A 212 -8.34 -9.89 -56.98
CA GLU A 212 -8.01 -11.12 -57.71
C GLU A 212 -6.51 -11.28 -58.04
N GLU A 213 -5.66 -11.05 -57.04
CA GLU A 213 -4.22 -11.28 -57.19
C GLU A 213 -3.83 -12.76 -57.16
N ASN A 214 -2.87 -13.15 -58.00
CA ASN A 214 -2.23 -14.46 -57.91
C ASN A 214 -0.92 -14.34 -57.11
N LEU A 215 -0.98 -14.72 -55.83
CA LEU A 215 0.16 -14.61 -54.91
C LEU A 215 1.34 -15.47 -55.35
N THR A 216 1.09 -16.68 -55.87
CA THR A 216 2.15 -17.56 -56.38
C THR A 216 2.92 -16.89 -57.53
N ASN A 217 2.22 -16.21 -58.46
CA ASN A 217 2.87 -15.45 -59.53
C ASN A 217 3.69 -14.27 -59.00
N ILE A 218 3.21 -13.59 -57.94
CA ILE A 218 3.97 -12.51 -57.28
C ILE A 218 5.27 -13.08 -56.70
N VAL A 219 5.20 -14.21 -56.00
CA VAL A 219 6.37 -14.89 -55.43
C VAL A 219 7.33 -15.34 -56.53
N SER A 220 6.84 -15.92 -57.63
CA SER A 220 7.67 -16.32 -58.77
C SER A 220 8.39 -15.12 -59.40
N LYS A 221 7.69 -14.00 -59.62
CA LYS A 221 8.31 -12.75 -60.10
C LYS A 221 9.39 -12.25 -59.16
N LEU A 222 9.09 -12.20 -57.85
CA LEU A 222 10.06 -11.80 -56.84
C LEU A 222 11.28 -12.72 -56.84
N SER A 223 11.08 -14.03 -56.99
CA SER A 223 12.15 -15.03 -57.03
C SER A 223 13.10 -14.81 -58.21
N ASN A 224 12.57 -14.40 -59.36
CA ASN A 224 13.36 -14.05 -60.54
C ASN A 224 14.12 -12.73 -60.33
N VAL A 225 13.51 -11.72 -59.71
CA VAL A 225 14.15 -10.42 -59.41
C VAL A 225 15.38 -10.60 -58.51
N ILE A 226 15.33 -11.51 -57.54
CA ILE A 226 16.43 -11.76 -56.60
C ILE A 226 17.44 -12.80 -57.10
N ASP A 227 17.38 -13.19 -58.37
CA ASP A 227 18.23 -14.22 -58.99
C ASP A 227 18.18 -15.58 -58.26
N PHE A 228 17.01 -15.94 -57.73
CA PHE A 228 16.76 -17.25 -57.10
C PHE A 228 15.40 -17.79 -57.55
N PRO A 229 15.28 -18.27 -58.79
CA PRO A 229 14.01 -18.79 -59.31
C PRO A 229 13.57 -20.01 -58.49
N ILE A 230 12.33 -19.97 -58.00
CA ILE A 230 11.74 -21.08 -57.24
C ILE A 230 10.63 -21.75 -58.06
N SER A 231 10.65 -23.09 -58.10
CA SER A 231 9.57 -23.83 -58.77
C SER A 231 8.26 -23.71 -57.99
N PRO A 232 7.10 -23.60 -58.67
CA PRO A 232 5.80 -23.52 -58.00
C PRO A 232 5.53 -24.71 -57.06
N GLU A 233 6.05 -25.90 -57.39
CA GLU A 233 5.95 -27.12 -56.57
C GLU A 233 6.59 -26.99 -55.18
N LYS A 234 7.59 -26.10 -55.04
CA LYS A 234 8.24 -25.83 -53.76
C LYS A 234 7.46 -24.84 -52.89
N ILE A 235 6.41 -24.21 -53.42
CA ILE A 235 5.51 -23.32 -52.68
C ILE A 235 4.34 -24.17 -52.17
N VAL A 236 4.41 -24.58 -50.91
CA VAL A 236 3.40 -25.44 -50.27
C VAL A 236 2.12 -24.65 -49.99
N HIS A 237 2.27 -23.41 -49.53
CA HIS A 237 1.14 -22.54 -49.23
C HIS A 237 1.52 -21.08 -49.40
N CYS A 238 0.60 -20.27 -49.94
CA CYS A 238 0.81 -18.84 -50.11
C CYS A 238 -0.48 -18.06 -49.83
N THR A 239 -0.47 -17.16 -48.86
CA THR A 239 -1.67 -16.44 -48.43
C THR A 239 -1.35 -15.08 -47.83
N ARG A 240 -2.31 -14.15 -47.84
CA ARG A 240 -2.22 -12.91 -47.06
C ARG A 240 -2.72 -13.14 -45.65
N ILE A 241 -2.01 -12.61 -44.66
CA ILE A 241 -2.49 -12.65 -43.26
C ILE A 241 -3.28 -11.39 -42.93
N ALA A 242 -4.33 -11.55 -42.12
CA ALA A 242 -4.99 -10.45 -41.45
C ALA A 242 -3.99 -9.59 -40.65
N LYS A 243 -4.26 -8.27 -40.60
CA LYS A 243 -3.47 -7.36 -39.76
C LYS A 243 -3.79 -7.62 -38.30
N ILE A 244 -2.75 -7.59 -37.45
CA ILE A 244 -2.93 -7.60 -36.00
C ILE A 244 -3.62 -6.31 -35.55
N ASN A 245 -3.18 -5.16 -36.08
CA ASN A 245 -3.82 -3.87 -35.87
C ASN A 245 -4.68 -3.52 -37.09
N ARG A 246 -6.01 -3.49 -36.90
CA ARG A 246 -6.98 -3.22 -37.96
C ARG A 246 -7.07 -1.73 -38.35
N ASP A 247 -6.59 -0.84 -37.49
CA ASP A 247 -6.71 0.61 -37.67
C ASP A 247 -5.67 1.16 -38.66
N ASN A 248 -4.54 0.46 -38.84
CA ASN A 248 -3.54 0.82 -39.85
C ASN A 248 -3.97 0.31 -41.23
N LEU A 249 -4.95 0.98 -41.84
CA LEU A 249 -5.48 0.59 -43.14
C LEU A 249 -4.49 0.87 -44.29
N ALA A 250 -3.60 1.86 -44.12
CA ALA A 250 -2.65 2.31 -45.14
C ALA A 250 -1.56 1.28 -45.51
N ARG A 251 -1.07 0.49 -44.55
CA ARG A 251 -0.05 -0.54 -44.83
C ARG A 251 -0.68 -1.82 -45.39
N PRO A 252 -0.27 -2.36 -46.55
CA PRO A 252 -0.82 -3.62 -47.08
C PRO A 252 -0.63 -4.83 -46.13
N ARG A 253 -1.51 -5.83 -46.21
CA ARG A 253 -1.36 -7.13 -45.52
C ARG A 253 -0.11 -7.87 -46.01
N SER A 254 0.65 -8.48 -45.11
CA SER A 254 1.80 -9.30 -45.50
C SER A 254 1.36 -10.59 -46.20
N ILE A 255 2.18 -11.05 -47.14
CA ILE A 255 2.07 -12.37 -47.78
C ILE A 255 2.96 -13.34 -47.00
N ILE A 256 2.43 -14.49 -46.59
CA ILE A 256 3.21 -15.62 -46.10
C ILE A 256 3.36 -16.63 -47.21
N VAL A 257 4.58 -17.11 -47.37
CA VAL A 257 4.90 -18.22 -48.26
C VAL A 257 5.52 -19.32 -47.42
N GLN A 258 4.87 -20.48 -47.37
CA GLN A 258 5.43 -21.69 -46.81
C GLN A 258 6.14 -22.46 -47.92
N LEU A 259 7.43 -22.67 -47.74
CA LEU A 259 8.26 -23.41 -48.69
C LEU A 259 8.37 -24.89 -48.30
N ALA A 260 8.82 -25.71 -49.24
CA ALA A 260 8.98 -27.14 -49.02
C ALA A 260 9.97 -27.45 -47.87
N THR A 261 11.07 -26.69 -47.78
CA THR A 261 12.12 -26.94 -46.78
C THR A 261 12.64 -25.65 -46.11
N PRO A 262 13.21 -25.74 -44.89
CA PRO A 262 13.90 -24.59 -44.28
C PRO A 262 15.08 -24.10 -45.11
N ARG A 263 15.71 -25.00 -45.88
CA ARG A 263 16.82 -24.67 -46.77
C ARG A 263 16.37 -23.76 -47.91
N ASP A 264 15.22 -24.05 -48.54
CA ASP A 264 14.67 -23.18 -49.60
C ASP A 264 14.37 -21.79 -49.03
N ARG A 265 13.83 -21.71 -47.81
CA ARG A 265 13.63 -20.45 -47.07
C ARG A 265 14.94 -19.69 -46.86
N ASP A 266 15.98 -20.36 -46.35
CA ASP A 266 17.26 -19.71 -46.05
C ASP A 266 17.95 -19.21 -47.33
N CYS A 267 17.92 -20.00 -48.41
CA CYS A 267 18.43 -19.60 -49.70
C CYS A 267 17.68 -18.38 -50.27
N PHE A 268 16.34 -18.37 -50.18
CA PHE A 268 15.51 -17.25 -50.66
C PHE A 268 15.82 -15.96 -49.89
N LEU A 269 15.93 -16.04 -48.56
CA LEU A 269 16.29 -14.90 -47.72
C LEU A 269 17.70 -14.39 -48.02
N ALA A 270 18.67 -15.31 -48.17
CA ALA A 270 20.04 -14.97 -48.53
C ALA A 270 20.13 -14.29 -49.91
N ALA A 271 19.36 -14.76 -50.89
CA ALA A 271 19.26 -14.14 -52.21
C ALA A 271 18.68 -12.71 -52.14
N ALA A 272 17.61 -12.50 -51.37
CA ALA A 272 17.05 -11.17 -51.14
C ALA A 272 18.05 -10.22 -50.44
N ILE A 273 18.83 -10.71 -49.46
CA ILE A 273 19.90 -9.93 -48.84
C ILE A 273 21.00 -9.60 -49.85
N LYS A 274 21.43 -10.58 -50.66
CA LYS A 274 22.46 -10.40 -51.70
C LYS A 274 22.03 -9.36 -52.74
N PHE A 275 20.76 -9.39 -53.15
CA PHE A 275 20.18 -8.39 -54.05
C PHE A 275 20.20 -6.98 -53.46
N ASN A 276 19.86 -6.85 -52.17
CA ASN A 276 19.74 -5.54 -51.50
C ASN A 276 21.08 -4.94 -51.04
N LYS A 277 22.08 -5.77 -50.70
CA LYS A 277 23.35 -5.33 -50.09
C LYS A 277 24.14 -4.31 -50.94
N PRO A 278 24.33 -4.49 -52.26
CA PRO A 278 25.09 -3.55 -53.07
C PRO A 278 24.28 -2.33 -53.52
N ARG A 279 22.96 -2.31 -53.30
CA ARG A 279 22.06 -1.29 -53.86
C ARG A 279 21.80 -0.15 -52.87
N PRO A 280 21.72 1.12 -53.34
CA PRO A 280 21.27 2.23 -52.51
C PRO A 280 19.82 2.02 -52.07
N VAL A 281 19.39 2.73 -51.02
CA VAL A 281 18.07 2.53 -50.39
C VAL A 281 16.92 2.62 -51.38
N SER A 282 16.98 3.52 -52.37
CA SER A 282 15.96 3.71 -53.40
C SER A 282 15.85 2.56 -54.42
N GLU A 283 16.91 1.76 -54.58
CA GLU A 283 16.99 0.68 -55.57
C GLU A 283 16.97 -0.72 -54.95
N LYS A 284 16.87 -0.82 -53.62
CA LYS A 284 16.50 -2.07 -52.92
C LYS A 284 15.13 -2.56 -53.39
N LEU A 285 14.76 -3.78 -53.01
CA LEU A 285 13.45 -4.36 -53.30
C LEU A 285 12.32 -3.35 -53.05
N ASN A 286 11.51 -3.15 -54.07
CA ASN A 286 10.50 -2.12 -54.16
C ASN A 286 9.47 -2.50 -55.23
N THR A 287 8.34 -1.81 -55.20
CA THR A 287 7.16 -2.04 -56.04
C THR A 287 7.44 -2.10 -57.55
N THR A 288 8.43 -1.35 -58.07
CA THR A 288 8.72 -1.35 -59.51
C THR A 288 9.35 -2.65 -59.99
N HIS A 289 10.10 -3.36 -59.13
CA HIS A 289 10.70 -4.66 -59.48
C HIS A 289 9.65 -5.74 -59.72
N LEU A 290 8.48 -5.63 -59.09
CA LEU A 290 7.35 -6.55 -59.30
C LEU A 290 6.37 -6.07 -60.39
N GLY A 291 6.68 -4.96 -61.07
CA GLY A 291 5.88 -4.39 -62.14
C GLY A 291 4.65 -3.61 -61.65
N TYR A 292 4.68 -3.06 -60.44
CA TYR A 292 3.66 -2.10 -60.01
C TYR A 292 4.04 -0.70 -60.50
N SER A 293 3.08 -0.03 -61.13
CA SER A 293 3.21 1.37 -61.56
C SER A 293 3.01 2.34 -60.40
N GLY A 294 3.58 3.54 -60.52
CA GLY A 294 3.43 4.63 -59.55
C GLY A 294 4.68 4.86 -58.71
N GLU A 295 4.48 5.38 -57.50
CA GLU A 295 5.58 5.69 -56.58
C GLU A 295 6.34 4.43 -56.14
N LYS A 296 7.68 4.51 -56.16
CA LYS A 296 8.57 3.45 -55.64
C LYS A 296 8.37 3.32 -54.13
N LYS A 297 7.81 2.20 -53.69
CA LYS A 297 7.62 1.87 -52.26
C LYS A 297 8.44 0.65 -51.89
N PRO A 298 9.13 0.65 -50.73
CA PRO A 298 10.01 -0.45 -50.35
C PRO A 298 9.21 -1.70 -49.99
N GLU A 299 9.75 -2.85 -50.39
CA GLU A 299 9.21 -4.17 -50.09
C GLU A 299 10.25 -4.97 -49.30
N PHE A 300 9.78 -5.75 -48.33
CA PHE A 300 10.69 -6.45 -47.41
C PHE A 300 10.41 -7.94 -47.44
N VAL A 301 11.49 -8.72 -47.58
CA VAL A 301 11.47 -10.18 -47.44
C VAL A 301 12.15 -10.52 -46.11
N VAL A 302 11.41 -11.12 -45.20
CA VAL A 302 11.89 -11.41 -43.83
C VAL A 302 11.49 -12.81 -43.39
N GLU A 303 12.14 -13.32 -42.35
CA GLU A 303 11.70 -14.55 -41.67
C GLU A 303 10.31 -14.36 -41.05
N HIS A 304 9.45 -15.36 -41.18
CA HIS A 304 8.14 -15.35 -40.50
C HIS A 304 8.33 -15.67 -39.01
N LEU A 305 8.30 -14.64 -38.18
CA LEU A 305 8.42 -14.76 -36.72
C LEU A 305 7.06 -15.07 -36.05
N SER A 306 7.11 -15.79 -34.93
CA SER A 306 5.97 -15.90 -33.99
C SER A 306 5.57 -14.52 -33.45
N PRO A 307 4.33 -14.33 -32.97
CA PRO A 307 3.92 -13.08 -32.34
C PRO A 307 4.85 -12.65 -31.19
N GLY A 308 5.25 -13.60 -30.33
CA GLY A 308 6.21 -13.36 -29.24
C GLY A 308 7.56 -12.85 -29.75
N ASN A 309 8.13 -13.50 -30.77
CA ASN A 309 9.41 -13.08 -31.35
C ASN A 309 9.29 -11.75 -32.13
N LYS A 310 8.15 -11.47 -32.77
CA LYS A 310 7.90 -10.16 -33.41
C LYS A 310 7.90 -9.05 -32.36
N ALA A 311 7.21 -9.25 -31.23
CA ALA A 311 7.20 -8.29 -30.12
C ALA A 311 8.59 -8.11 -29.51
N LEU A 312 9.31 -9.22 -29.28
CA LEU A 312 10.69 -9.19 -28.76
C LEU A 312 11.65 -8.46 -29.70
N HIS A 313 11.54 -8.67 -31.01
CA HIS A 313 12.36 -7.99 -32.00
C HIS A 313 12.07 -6.48 -32.03
N ALA A 314 10.80 -6.08 -31.95
CA ALA A 314 10.41 -4.68 -31.86
C ALA A 314 10.99 -4.02 -30.59
N ALA A 315 10.83 -4.65 -29.43
CA ALA A 315 11.40 -4.18 -28.17
C ALA A 315 12.93 -4.11 -28.21
N THR A 316 13.59 -5.11 -28.81
CA THR A 316 15.04 -5.13 -29.00
C THR A 316 15.52 -3.98 -29.86
N ARG A 317 14.84 -3.66 -30.96
CA ARG A 317 15.19 -2.52 -31.82
C ARG A 317 15.07 -1.18 -31.09
N LEU A 318 14.05 -1.02 -30.24
CA LEU A 318 13.88 0.18 -29.42
C LEU A 318 15.01 0.32 -28.39
N ALA A 319 15.32 -0.76 -27.66
CA ALA A 319 16.43 -0.78 -26.70
C ALA A 319 17.79 -0.53 -27.36
N ALA A 320 18.04 -1.19 -28.49
CA ALA A 320 19.26 -1.01 -29.29
C ALA A 320 19.44 0.44 -29.73
N LYS A 321 18.37 1.07 -30.26
CA LYS A 321 18.41 2.49 -30.66
C LYS A 321 18.70 3.40 -29.46
N LYS A 322 18.04 3.16 -28.32
CA LYS A 322 18.23 3.96 -27.10
C LYS A 322 19.67 3.89 -26.58
N ASN A 323 20.29 2.71 -26.67
CA ASN A 323 21.59 2.43 -26.08
C ASN A 323 22.75 2.40 -27.10
N GLY A 324 22.52 2.94 -28.31
CA GLY A 324 23.55 3.12 -29.33
C GLY A 324 24.09 1.83 -29.96
N TYR A 325 23.29 0.76 -30.02
CA TYR A 325 23.67 -0.46 -30.74
C TYR A 325 23.42 -0.27 -32.25
N LYS A 326 24.45 -0.55 -33.05
CA LYS A 326 24.41 -0.36 -34.50
C LYS A 326 23.60 -1.42 -35.24
N HIS A 327 23.60 -2.67 -34.76
CA HIS A 327 23.04 -3.80 -35.51
C HIS A 327 22.02 -4.59 -34.70
N VAL A 328 20.88 -4.88 -35.33
CA VAL A 328 19.87 -5.82 -34.86
C VAL A 328 19.44 -6.67 -36.05
N TRP A 329 19.54 -7.99 -35.94
CA TRP A 329 19.12 -8.90 -37.01
C TRP A 329 18.51 -10.17 -36.46
N ILE A 330 17.84 -10.89 -37.35
CA ILE A 330 17.22 -12.17 -37.07
C ILE A 330 17.98 -13.24 -37.86
N ARG A 331 18.16 -14.41 -37.26
CA ARG A 331 18.62 -15.61 -37.96
C ARG A 331 18.02 -16.86 -37.32
N HIS A 332 17.32 -17.67 -38.11
CA HIS A 332 16.65 -18.90 -37.63
C HIS A 332 15.68 -18.63 -36.46
N GLY A 333 14.89 -17.57 -36.57
CA GLY A 333 13.94 -17.14 -35.53
C GLY A 333 14.58 -16.55 -34.27
N ARG A 334 15.91 -16.47 -34.18
CA ARG A 334 16.63 -15.89 -33.03
C ARG A 334 17.02 -14.44 -33.32
N ILE A 335 16.96 -13.61 -32.29
CA ILE A 335 17.25 -12.18 -32.37
C ILE A 335 18.66 -11.93 -31.84
N PHE A 336 19.45 -11.21 -32.62
CA PHE A 336 20.82 -10.86 -32.33
C PHE A 336 20.98 -9.34 -32.33
N VAL A 337 21.81 -8.85 -31.42
CA VAL A 337 22.17 -7.43 -31.32
C VAL A 337 23.69 -7.30 -31.22
N ARG A 338 24.26 -6.28 -31.85
CA ARG A 338 25.69 -5.97 -31.79
C ARG A 338 25.91 -4.45 -31.71
N LYS A 339 26.81 -4.01 -30.82
CA LYS A 339 26.98 -2.58 -30.52
C LYS A 339 27.73 -1.84 -31.61
N THR A 340 28.89 -2.34 -32.01
CA THR A 340 29.73 -1.82 -33.10
C THR A 340 30.09 -2.93 -34.07
N ASP A 341 30.77 -2.64 -35.19
CA ASP A 341 31.13 -3.68 -36.17
C ASP A 341 32.07 -4.75 -35.57
N ASN A 342 32.90 -4.34 -34.61
CA ASN A 342 33.95 -5.16 -33.99
C ASN A 342 33.55 -5.79 -32.65
N SER A 343 32.40 -5.41 -32.06
CA SER A 343 31.95 -5.99 -30.80
C SER A 343 31.33 -7.38 -31.01
N ASP A 344 31.36 -8.21 -29.98
CA ASP A 344 30.61 -9.46 -29.98
C ASP A 344 29.10 -9.24 -30.07
N PHE A 345 28.41 -10.25 -30.58
CA PHE A 345 26.96 -10.24 -30.65
C PHE A 345 26.34 -10.82 -29.37
N ILE A 346 25.16 -10.31 -29.01
CA ILE A 346 24.35 -10.82 -27.90
C ILE A 346 23.08 -11.42 -28.49
N VAL A 347 22.67 -12.58 -27.98
CA VAL A 347 21.39 -13.22 -28.34
C VAL A 347 20.32 -12.81 -27.34
N ILE A 348 19.23 -12.23 -27.83
CA ILE A 348 18.07 -11.87 -27.01
C ILE A 348 17.04 -12.98 -27.12
N ARG A 349 16.80 -13.69 -26.02
CA ARG A 349 15.93 -14.87 -25.97
C ARG A 349 14.53 -14.58 -25.44
N ASP A 350 14.42 -13.57 -24.58
CA ASP A 350 13.21 -13.17 -23.88
C ASP A 350 13.28 -11.68 -23.53
N MET A 351 12.18 -11.15 -22.97
CA MET A 351 12.08 -9.76 -22.55
C MET A 351 13.07 -9.43 -21.42
N ASP A 352 13.36 -10.38 -20.52
CA ASP A 352 14.32 -10.17 -19.43
C ASP A 352 15.74 -9.97 -19.95
N SER A 353 16.10 -10.67 -21.04
CA SER A 353 17.39 -10.55 -21.71
C SER A 353 17.61 -9.17 -22.36
N LEU A 354 16.57 -8.34 -22.51
CA LEU A 354 16.74 -6.96 -22.97
C LEU A 354 17.60 -6.13 -22.02
N SER A 355 17.65 -6.49 -20.74
CA SER A 355 18.54 -5.88 -19.74
C SER A 355 20.03 -5.99 -20.10
N LYS A 356 20.41 -6.89 -21.01
CA LYS A 356 21.78 -7.04 -21.53
C LYS A 356 22.15 -5.97 -22.55
N VAL A 357 21.16 -5.31 -23.15
CA VAL A 357 21.35 -4.25 -24.14
C VAL A 357 21.49 -2.93 -23.38
N LYS A 358 22.71 -2.62 -22.90
CA LYS A 358 23.04 -1.38 -22.17
C LYS A 358 24.03 -0.48 -22.93
#